data_AF-A0A1V5PAA3-F1
#
_entry.id   AF-A0A1V5PAA3-F1
#
_cell.length_a   1.000
_cell.length_b   1.000
_cell.length_c   1.000
_cell.angle_alpha   90.00
_cell.angle_beta   90.00
_cell.angle_gamma   90.00
#
_symmetry.space_group_name_H-M   'P 1'
#
loop_
_entity.id
_entity.type
_entity.pdbx_description
1 polymer ?
#
loop_
_entity_poly.entity_id
_entity_poly.type
_entity_poly.pdbx_seq_one_letter_code
_entity_poly.pdbx_strand_id
1 'polypeptide(L)' 'MIKKDISLLLKKLSINFSEIDKLFIAGGTGNSLNIDNAIEIGLFPSLNKEKISLVGNSSLSGAIKYSYILDKN' A
#
# COMPACT_ATOMS: atom_id res chain seq x y z
N MET A 1 -4.51 5.53 -13.33
CA MET A 1 -5.62 5.24 -12.38
C MET A 1 -5.14 5.46 -10.95
N ILE A 2 -4.28 4.62 -10.38
CA ILE A 2 -3.85 4.65 -8.96
C ILE A 2 -3.42 6.04 -8.44
N LYS A 3 -2.41 6.69 -9.04
CA LYS A 3 -1.94 8.03 -8.61
C LYS A 3 -3.06 9.08 -8.53
N LYS A 4 -3.95 9.12 -9.52
CA LYS A 4 -5.06 10.10 -9.58
C LYS A 4 -6.07 9.83 -8.47
N ASP A 5 -6.37 8.56 -8.23
CA ASP A 5 -7.36 8.15 -7.24
C ASP A 5 -6.87 8.48 -5.82
N ILE A 6 -5.59 8.24 -5.52
CA ILE A 6 -4.97 8.62 -4.25
C ILE A 6 -5.01 10.15 -4.07
N SER A 7 -4.60 10.93 -5.07
CA SER A 7 -4.63 12.39 -4.98
C SER A 7 -6.04 12.93 -4.77
N LEU A 8 -7.06 12.32 -5.38
CA LEU A 8 -8.45 12.71 -5.20
C LEU A 8 -8.93 12.46 -3.76
N LEU A 9 -8.59 11.30 -3.20
CA LEU A 9 -8.95 10.95 -1.82
C LEU A 9 -8.31 11.93 -0.82
N LEU A 10 -7.01 12.17 -0.95
CA LEU A 10 -6.28 13.08 -0.07
C LEU A 10 -6.84 14.51 -0.15
N LYS A 11 -7.15 14.98 -1.37
CA LYS A 11 -7.80 16.28 -1.57
C LYS A 11 -9.16 16.37 -0.87
N LYS A 12 -9.99 15.33 -0.93
CA LYS A 12 -11.29 15.29 -0.26
C LYS A 12 -11.16 15.31 1.27
N LEU A 13 -10.07 14.78 1.80
CA LEU A 13 -9.78 14.75 3.24
C LEU A 13 -8.99 15.98 3.71
N SER A 14 -8.63 16.90 2.81
CA SER A 14 -7.73 18.03 3.11
C SER A 14 -6.38 17.61 3.72
N ILE A 15 -5.89 16.42 3.34
CA ILE A 15 -4.60 15.87 3.78
C ILE A 15 -3.59 16.05 2.66
N ASN A 16 -2.39 16.53 3.00
CA ASN A 16 -1.25 16.56 2.10
C ASN A 16 -0.50 15.24 2.11
N PHE A 17 0.12 14.90 0.99
CA PHE A 17 0.90 13.67 0.89
C PHE A 17 2.06 13.61 1.91
N SER A 18 2.64 14.76 2.27
CA SER A 18 3.70 14.86 3.27
C SER A 18 3.28 14.43 4.68
N GLU A 19 1.98 14.52 4.98
CA GLU A 19 1.39 14.15 6.27
C GLU A 19 1.18 12.64 6.40
N ILE A 20 1.44 11.87 5.33
CA ILE A 20 1.42 10.41 5.40
C ILE A 20 2.70 9.91 6.07
N ASP A 21 2.55 9.21 7.18
CA ASP A 21 3.67 8.58 7.91
C ASP A 21 4.16 7.32 7.19
N LYS A 22 3.23 6.47 6.76
CA LYS A 22 3.55 5.19 6.13
C LYS A 22 2.51 4.78 5.09
N LEU A 23 2.99 4.28 3.94
CA LEU A 23 2.18 3.76 2.84
C LEU A 23 2.36 2.25 2.75
N PHE A 24 1.28 1.50 2.99
CA PHE A 24 1.26 0.06 2.83
C PHE A 24 0.69 -0.31 1.46
N ILE A 25 1.44 -1.11 0.71
CA ILE A 25 1.03 -1.56 -0.63
C ILE A 25 0.81 -3.07 -0.59
N ALA A 26 -0.45 -3.46 -0.78
CA ALA A 26 -0.88 -4.86 -0.88
C ALA A 26 -1.18 -5.24 -2.33
N GLY A 27 -1.13 -6.54 -2.64
CA GLY A 27 -1.46 -7.06 -3.97
C GLY A 27 -1.15 -8.54 -4.14
N GLY A 28 -1.72 -9.15 -5.19
CA GLY A 28 -1.62 -10.59 -5.44
C GLY A 28 -0.21 -11.09 -5.79
N THR A 29 0.68 -10.21 -6.24
CA THR A 29 2.02 -10.59 -6.74
C THR A 29 3.12 -10.64 -5.67
N GLY A 30 2.82 -10.36 -4.41
CA GLY A 30 3.74 -10.58 -3.27
C GLY A 30 5.09 -9.87 -3.38
N ASN A 31 5.29 -8.75 -2.67
CA ASN A 31 6.58 -8.03 -2.46
C ASN A 31 7.50 -7.78 -3.68
N SER A 32 7.06 -8.08 -4.90
CA SER A 32 7.83 -8.05 -6.14
C SER A 32 7.73 -6.71 -6.88
N LEU A 33 6.96 -5.77 -6.34
CA LEU A 33 6.81 -4.44 -6.91
C LEU A 33 8.12 -3.66 -6.72
N ASN A 34 8.80 -3.36 -7.82
CA ASN A 34 9.88 -2.40 -7.81
C ASN A 34 9.31 -0.98 -7.67
N ILE A 35 9.52 -0.37 -6.50
CA ILE A 35 9.03 0.97 -6.17
C ILE A 35 9.64 2.06 -7.06
N ASP A 36 10.92 1.94 -7.42
CA ASP A 36 11.58 2.89 -8.31
C ASP A 36 10.90 2.94 -9.66
N ASN A 37 10.77 1.78 -10.29
CA ASN A 37 10.12 1.68 -11.60
C ASN A 37 8.67 2.15 -11.52
N ALA A 38 7.95 1.85 -10.43
CA ALA A 38 6.58 2.29 -10.24
C ALA A 38 6.43 3.82 -10.13
N ILE A 39 7.39 4.50 -9.49
CA ILE A 39 7.44 5.96 -9.44
C ILE A 39 7.81 6.51 -10.83
N GLU A 40 8.81 5.94 -11.49
CA GLU A 40 9.30 6.36 -12.81
C GLU A 40 8.21 6.33 -13.89
N ILE A 41 7.42 5.25 -13.93
CA ILE A 41 6.29 5.14 -14.86
C ILE A 41 5.06 5.97 -14.44
N GLY A 42 5.13 6.67 -13.30
CA GLY A 42 4.05 7.52 -12.79
C GLY A 42 2.88 6.76 -12.14
N LEU A 43 3.07 5.50 -11.73
CA LEU A 43 2.06 4.72 -11.01
C LEU A 43 1.78 5.32 -9.63
N PHE A 44 2.84 5.80 -8.97
CA PHE A 44 2.81 6.54 -7.71
C PHE A 44 3.38 7.96 -7.92
N PRO A 45 3.04 8.93 -7.05
CA PRO A 45 3.76 10.20 -7.02
C PRO A 45 5.23 10.00 -6.57
N SER A 46 6.05 11.05 -6.56
CA SER A 46 7.38 10.96 -5.94
C SER A 46 7.23 10.76 -4.44
N LEU A 47 7.69 9.61 -3.92
CA LEU A 47 7.52 9.18 -2.54
C LEU A 47 8.86 8.97 -1.86
N ASN A 48 8.93 9.26 -0.54
CA ASN A 48 10.01 8.73 0.27
C ASN A 48 9.81 7.21 0.41
N LYS A 49 10.73 6.43 -0.16
CA LYS A 49 10.69 4.97 -0.13
C LYS A 49 10.74 4.38 1.27
N GLU A 50 11.37 5.08 2.22
CA GLU A 50 11.45 4.63 3.62
C GLU A 50 10.06 4.58 4.27
N LYS A 51 9.11 5.38 3.76
CA LYS A 51 7.71 5.36 4.18
C LYS A 51 6.91 4.23 3.53
N ILE A 52 7.47 3.47 2.59
CA ILE A 52 6.73 2.45 1.85
C ILE A 52 6.99 1.07 2.46
N SER A 53 5.92 0.28 2.62
CA SER A 53 6.02 -1.14 2.98
C SER A 53 5.16 -1.98 2.06
N LEU A 54 5.80 -2.90 1.34
CA LEU A 54 5.11 -3.94 0.60
C LEU A 54 4.65 -5.00 1.60
N VAL A 55 3.35 -5.30 1.60
CA VAL A 55 2.73 -6.25 2.56
C VAL A 55 2.20 -7.52 1.88
N GLY A 56 2.50 -7.69 0.59
CA GLY A 56 2.07 -8.84 -0.21
C GLY A 56 0.55 -8.99 -0.29
N ASN A 57 0.09 -10.24 -0.39
CA ASN A 57 -1.34 -10.54 -0.45
C ASN A 57 -1.94 -10.48 0.97
N SER A 58 -2.37 -9.28 1.36
CA SER A 58 -2.96 -9.02 2.68
C SER A 58 -4.30 -9.72 2.87
N SER A 59 -5.06 -9.99 1.80
CA SER A 59 -6.31 -10.76 1.86
C SER A 59 -6.05 -12.19 2.32
N LEU A 60 -5.13 -12.90 1.67
CA LEU A 60 -4.74 -14.25 2.06
C LEU A 60 -4.10 -14.28 3.46
N SER A 61 -3.18 -13.35 3.73
CA SER A 61 -2.50 -13.26 5.03
C SER A 61 -3.50 -13.03 6.17
N GLY A 62 -4.51 -12.19 5.94
CA GLY A 62 -5.59 -11.93 6.89
C GLY A 62 -6.46 -13.16 7.14
N ALA A 63 -6.84 -13.89 6.08
CA ALA A 63 -7.62 -15.11 6.20
C ALA A 63 -6.90 -16.20 7.02
N ILE A 64 -5.62 -16.43 6.74
CA ILE A 64 -4.78 -17.39 7.48
C ILE A 64 -4.67 -16.97 8.94
N LYS A 65 -4.37 -15.69 9.20
CA LYS A 65 -4.24 -15.18 10.58
C LYS A 65 -5.53 -15.34 11.36
N TYR A 66 -6.67 -15.08 10.74
CA TYR A 66 -7.96 -15.26 11.37
C TYR A 66 -8.26 -16.73 11.67
N SER A 67 -8.00 -17.65 10.72
CA SER A 67 -8.14 -19.09 10.95
C SER A 67 -7.31 -19.57 12.13
N TYR A 68 -6.04 -19.14 12.22
CA TYR A 68 -5.16 -19.50 13.32
C TYR A 68 -5.66 -19.03 14.69
N ILE A 69 -6.33 -17.87 14.75
CA ILE A 69 -6.94 -17.36 15.98
C ILE A 69 -8.12 -18.25 16.39
N LEU A 70 -8.92 -18.72 15.43
CA LEU A 70 -10.05 -19.61 15.72
C LEU A 70 -9.58 -20.99 16.20
N ASP A 71 -8.51 -21.54 15.62
CA ASP A 71 -7.96 -22.86 16.00
C ASP A 71 -7.36 -22.89 17.42
N LYS A 72 -7.17 -21.72 18.05
CA LYS A 72 -6.61 -21.58 19.39
C LYS A 72 -7.62 -21.27 20.49
N ASN A 73 -8.90 -21.10 20.14
CA ASN A 73 -10.00 -20.93 21.09
C ASN A 73 -10.87 -22.19 21.15
#